data_AF-A0A2T0WSM1-F1
#
_entry.id   AF-A0A2T0WSM1-F1
#
_cell.length_a   1.000
_cell.length_b   1.000
_cell.length_c   1.000
_cell.angle_alpha   90.00
_cell.angle_beta   90.00
_cell.angle_gamma   90.00
#
_symmetry.space_group_name_H-M   'P 1'
#
loop_
_entity.id
_entity.type
_entity.pdbx_description
1 polymer ?
#
loop_
_entity_poly.entity_id
_entity_poly.type
_entity_poly.pdbx_seq_one_letter_code
_entity_poly.pdbx_strand_id
1 'polypeptide(L)'
;MTEEKNSAFPIFPMPMRGLLLLTGMYTFAIGAFFRYFGQDLLKWLSLDPAFTAISSSTALGTVGMLLGFLIFLSAFYPLSWRYLILAGIVGKIVLALWFVLIFMPELDWNKRTIFHLVFNELIWLIPLSIIFLRSTQVKKYIDSRKEE
;
A
#
# COMPACT_ATOMS: atom_id res chain seq x y z
N MET A 1 -22.74 -32.45 25.08
CA MET A 1 -22.43 -31.62 23.90
C MET A 1 -22.83 -30.20 24.24
N THR A 2 -21.97 -29.51 25.00
CA THR A 2 -22.17 -28.12 25.39
C THR A 2 -21.80 -27.25 24.19
N GLU A 3 -22.80 -26.62 23.56
CA GLU A 3 -22.55 -25.50 22.67
C GLU A 3 -21.89 -24.39 23.47
N GLU A 4 -20.56 -24.27 23.33
CA GLU A 4 -19.88 -23.04 23.74
C GLU A 4 -20.43 -21.91 22.89
N LYS A 5 -21.27 -21.11 23.52
CA LYS A 5 -21.66 -19.78 23.08
C LYS A 5 -20.40 -18.90 23.07
N ASN A 6 -19.50 -19.12 22.11
CA ASN A 6 -18.42 -18.20 21.78
C ASN A 6 -19.09 -16.91 21.34
N SER A 7 -19.33 -15.97 22.27
CA SER A 7 -19.75 -14.63 21.91
C SER A 7 -18.66 -14.09 20.99
N ALA A 8 -18.96 -14.05 19.69
CA ALA A 8 -17.98 -13.82 18.64
C ALA A 8 -17.44 -12.40 18.72
N PHE A 9 -16.48 -12.18 19.62
CA PHE A 9 -15.78 -10.91 19.75
C PHE A 9 -14.99 -10.71 18.45
N PRO A 10 -15.20 -9.62 17.70
CA PRO A 10 -14.39 -9.33 16.54
C PRO A 10 -12.97 -9.00 17.02
N ILE A 11 -12.07 -9.98 16.98
CA ILE A 11 -10.65 -9.80 17.25
C ILE A 11 -9.99 -9.33 15.95
N PHE A 12 -9.04 -8.37 16.07
CA PHE A 12 -8.15 -8.03 14.97
C PHE A 12 -7.02 -9.06 14.90
N PRO A 13 -6.98 -9.91 13.86
CA PRO A 13 -6.10 -11.07 13.85
C PRO A 13 -4.64 -10.69 13.60
N MET A 14 -3.70 -11.43 14.22
CA MET A 14 -2.25 -11.22 14.08
C MET A 14 -1.75 -11.23 12.63
N PRO A 15 -2.19 -12.14 11.73
CA PRO A 15 -1.79 -12.12 10.33
C PRO A 15 -2.05 -10.80 9.59
N MET A 16 -3.12 -10.08 9.94
CA MET A 16 -3.41 -8.77 9.31
C MET A 16 -2.37 -7.71 9.69
N ARG A 17 -1.78 -7.79 10.89
CA ARG A 17 -0.65 -6.90 11.28
C ARG A 17 0.59 -7.23 10.45
N GLY A 18 0.90 -8.53 10.30
CA GLY A 18 2.00 -8.98 9.46
C GLY A 18 1.86 -8.51 8.01
N LEU A 19 0.64 -8.55 7.47
CA LEU A 19 0.35 -8.07 6.12
C LEU A 19 0.51 -6.54 5.99
N LEU A 20 0.12 -5.75 7.00
CA LEU A 20 0.39 -4.31 7.04
C LEU A 20 1.90 -4.02 7.06
N LEU A 21 2.67 -4.74 7.91
CA LEU A 21 4.13 -4.61 7.96
C LEU A 21 4.76 -4.90 6.60
N LEU A 22 4.37 -6.02 5.98
CA LEU A 22 4.88 -6.43 4.67
C LEU A 22 4.54 -5.39 3.60
N THR A 23 3.28 -4.96 3.54
CA THR A 23 2.81 -3.96 2.57
C THR A 23 3.57 -2.64 2.73
N GLY A 24 3.75 -2.19 3.97
CA GLY A 24 4.47 -0.95 4.27
C GLY A 24 5.94 -1.01 3.88
N MET A 25 6.65 -2.07 4.28
CA MET A 25 8.06 -2.26 3.93
C MET A 25 8.26 -2.41 2.42
N TYR A 26 7.40 -3.18 1.75
CA TYR A 26 7.47 -3.36 0.31
C TYR A 26 7.24 -2.05 -0.44
N THR A 27 6.22 -1.29 -0.05
CA THR A 27 5.93 0.04 -0.63
C THR A 27 7.09 1.01 -0.39
N PHE A 28 7.68 0.99 0.80
CA PHE A 28 8.85 1.80 1.11
C PHE A 28 10.03 1.44 0.22
N ALA A 29 10.30 0.14 0.03
CA ALA A 29 11.38 -0.34 -0.82
C ALA A 29 11.20 0.09 -2.28
N ILE A 30 10.00 -0.09 -2.85
CA ILE A 30 9.70 0.37 -4.22
C ILE A 30 9.86 1.89 -4.34
N GLY A 31 9.39 2.65 -3.34
CA GLY A 31 9.64 4.11 -3.29
C GLY A 31 11.13 4.45 -3.29
N ALA A 32 11.93 3.73 -2.49
CA ALA A 32 13.37 3.91 -2.47
C ALA A 32 14.02 3.58 -3.82
N PHE A 33 13.56 2.54 -4.52
CA PHE A 33 14.00 2.23 -5.88
C PHE A 33 13.75 3.39 -6.86
N PHE A 34 12.56 3.99 -6.85
CA PHE A 34 12.28 5.17 -7.69
C PHE A 34 13.12 6.39 -7.30
N ARG A 35 13.37 6.58 -6.01
CA ARG A 35 14.13 7.73 -5.52
C ARG A 35 15.61 7.65 -5.87
N TYR A 36 16.24 6.50 -5.65
CA TYR A 36 17.69 6.35 -5.75
C TYR A 36 18.16 5.72 -7.05
N PHE A 37 17.35 4.85 -7.66
CA PHE A 37 17.69 4.11 -8.88
C PHE A 37 16.71 4.38 -10.03
N GLY A 38 15.99 5.49 -9.97
CA GLY A 38 14.83 5.69 -10.84
C GLY A 38 15.16 5.85 -12.31
N GLN A 39 16.31 6.42 -12.69
CA GLN A 39 16.72 6.48 -14.10
C GLN A 39 16.93 5.08 -14.68
N ASP A 40 17.68 4.23 -13.99
CA ASP A 40 17.91 2.84 -14.40
C ASP A 40 16.62 2.04 -14.37
N LEU A 41 15.74 2.28 -13.39
CA LEU A 41 14.45 1.62 -13.29
C LEU A 41 13.53 2.00 -14.45
N LEU A 42 13.40 3.28 -14.78
CA LEU A 42 12.58 3.74 -15.90
C LEU A 42 13.11 3.22 -17.23
N LYS A 43 14.43 3.21 -17.42
CA LYS A 43 15.08 2.59 -18.56
C LYS A 43 14.84 1.08 -18.64
N TRP A 44 14.85 0.39 -17.52
CA TRP A 44 14.45 -1.02 -17.49
C TRP A 44 12.96 -1.19 -17.82
N LEU A 45 12.09 -0.30 -17.35
CA LEU A 45 10.66 -0.35 -17.63
C LEU A 45 10.32 -0.08 -19.10
N SER A 46 11.07 0.79 -19.80
CA SER A 46 10.80 1.18 -21.18
C SER A 46 11.14 0.11 -22.22
N LEU A 47 11.91 -0.93 -21.84
CA LEU A 47 12.49 -1.93 -22.76
C LEU A 47 13.43 -1.34 -23.83
N ASP A 48 13.74 -0.05 -23.77
CA ASP A 48 14.61 0.64 -24.72
C ASP A 48 15.94 1.04 -24.04
N PRO A 49 17.08 0.48 -24.48
CA PRO A 49 18.40 0.81 -23.94
C PRO A 49 18.85 2.25 -24.25
N ALA A 50 18.20 2.97 -25.17
CA ALA A 50 18.44 4.38 -25.45
C ALA A 50 17.49 5.31 -24.69
N PHE A 51 16.53 4.77 -23.93
CA PHE A 51 15.55 5.57 -23.21
C PHE A 51 16.21 6.53 -22.21
N THR A 52 15.76 7.77 -22.25
CA THR A 52 16.11 8.82 -21.30
C THR A 52 14.84 9.43 -20.74
N ALA A 53 14.63 9.26 -19.43
CA ALA A 53 13.45 9.79 -18.77
C ALA A 53 13.49 11.32 -18.76
N ILE A 54 12.40 11.95 -19.21
CA ILE A 54 12.22 13.40 -19.08
C ILE A 54 11.71 13.71 -17.66
N SER A 55 10.80 12.87 -17.18
CA SER A 55 10.20 13.00 -15.86
C SER A 55 11.12 12.53 -14.72
N SER A 56 11.21 13.33 -13.65
CA SER A 56 11.95 12.96 -12.45
C SER A 56 11.19 11.91 -11.62
N SER A 57 11.82 10.76 -11.42
CA SER A 57 11.34 9.68 -10.55
C SER A 57 11.46 9.99 -9.05
N THR A 58 12.28 10.98 -8.67
CA THR A 58 12.64 11.26 -7.28
C THR A 58 11.43 11.65 -6.44
N ALA A 59 10.52 12.45 -7.00
CA ALA A 59 9.30 12.88 -6.30
C ALA A 59 8.39 11.68 -5.99
N LEU A 60 8.08 10.86 -7.00
CA LEU A 60 7.27 9.65 -6.85
C LEU A 60 7.90 8.71 -5.80
N GLY A 61 9.21 8.48 -5.90
CA GLY A 61 9.92 7.62 -4.95
C GLY A 61 9.86 8.12 -3.50
N THR A 62 9.99 9.43 -3.30
CA THR A 62 9.92 10.05 -1.97
C THR A 62 8.53 9.91 -1.35
N VAL A 63 7.49 10.16 -2.14
CA VAL A 63 6.10 9.98 -1.71
C VAL A 63 5.82 8.50 -1.42
N GLY A 64 6.33 7.60 -2.26
CA GLY A 64 6.25 6.15 -2.05
C GLY A 64 6.89 5.70 -0.73
N MET A 65 8.09 6.20 -0.43
CA MET A 65 8.75 5.94 0.86
C MET A 65 7.92 6.45 2.03
N LEU A 66 7.43 7.68 1.97
CA LEU A 66 6.60 8.26 3.03
C LEU A 66 5.33 7.41 3.27
N LEU A 67 4.62 7.05 2.22
CA LEU A 67 3.40 6.24 2.31
C LEU A 67 3.70 4.83 2.84
N GLY A 68 4.77 4.19 2.38
CA GLY A 68 5.22 2.91 2.89
C GLY A 68 5.51 2.96 4.39
N PHE A 69 6.15 4.03 4.85
CA PHE A 69 6.41 4.26 6.27
C PHE A 69 5.13 4.45 7.08
N LEU A 70 4.14 5.20 6.57
CA LEU A 70 2.84 5.38 7.24
C LEU A 70 2.06 4.06 7.35
N ILE A 71 2.04 3.25 6.29
CA ILE A 71 1.43 1.91 6.29
C ILE A 71 2.14 1.02 7.30
N PHE A 72 3.48 1.03 7.30
CA PHE A 72 4.29 0.26 8.24
C PHE A 72 3.96 0.63 9.70
N LEU A 73 3.92 1.92 10.02
CA LEU A 73 3.55 2.39 11.36
C LEU A 73 2.16 1.91 11.77
N SER A 74 1.19 1.94 10.85
CA SER A 74 -0.18 1.49 11.13
C SER A 74 -0.27 0.05 11.65
N ALA A 75 0.72 -0.80 11.36
CA ALA A 75 0.72 -2.19 11.77
C ALA A 75 0.90 -2.40 13.28
N PHE A 76 1.52 -1.45 13.99
CA PHE A 76 1.73 -1.55 15.45
C PHE A 76 0.43 -1.37 16.23
N TYR A 77 -0.40 -0.40 15.82
CA TYR A 77 -1.67 -0.07 16.47
C TYR A 77 -2.80 0.11 15.45
N PRO A 78 -3.21 -0.95 14.72
CA PRO A 78 -4.10 -0.83 13.56
C PRO A 78 -5.53 -0.33 13.90
N LEU A 79 -5.97 -0.49 15.15
CA LEU A 79 -7.27 0.01 15.60
C LEU A 79 -7.25 1.52 15.90
N SER A 80 -6.22 1.98 16.61
CA SER A 80 -6.03 3.39 16.95
C SER A 80 -5.60 4.21 15.74
N TRP A 81 -4.77 3.62 14.87
CA TRP A 81 -4.16 4.27 13.70
C TRP A 81 -4.82 3.87 12.38
N ARG A 82 -6.13 3.53 12.41
CA ARG A 82 -6.89 3.16 11.20
C ARG A 82 -6.84 4.21 10.07
N TYR A 83 -6.68 5.49 10.43
CA TYR A 83 -6.53 6.59 9.46
C TYR A 83 -5.22 6.50 8.67
N LEU A 84 -4.16 5.91 9.25
CA LEU A 84 -2.92 5.64 8.53
C LEU A 84 -3.10 4.54 7.48
N ILE A 85 -3.93 3.53 7.77
CA ILE A 85 -4.28 2.50 6.79
C ILE A 85 -5.06 3.13 5.63
N LEU A 86 -6.03 4.01 5.94
CA LEU A 86 -6.78 4.75 4.92
C LEU A 86 -5.87 5.66 4.08
N ALA A 87 -4.96 6.40 4.73
CA ALA A 87 -3.96 7.21 4.04
C ALA A 87 -3.07 6.34 3.14
N GLY A 88 -2.73 5.12 3.55
CA GLY A 88 -2.04 4.14 2.74
C GLY A 88 -2.82 3.72 1.49
N ILE A 89 -4.12 3.43 1.63
CA ILE A 89 -5.00 3.08 0.50
C ILE A 89 -5.09 4.24 -0.50
N VAL A 90 -5.39 5.45 -0.02
CA VAL A 90 -5.47 6.64 -0.87
C VAL A 90 -4.11 6.92 -1.52
N GLY A 91 -3.03 6.81 -0.75
CA GLY A 91 -1.67 6.98 -1.24
C GLY A 91 -1.31 6.00 -2.35
N LYS A 92 -1.67 4.72 -2.21
CA LYS A 92 -1.49 3.71 -3.26
C LYS A 92 -2.23 4.06 -4.55
N ILE A 93 -3.47 4.54 -4.44
CA ILE A 93 -4.24 5.02 -5.60
C ILE A 93 -3.55 6.21 -6.25
N VAL A 94 -3.08 7.18 -5.46
CA VAL A 94 -2.35 8.35 -5.96
C VAL A 94 -1.06 7.94 -6.65
N LEU A 95 -0.27 7.02 -6.08
CA LEU A 95 0.97 6.52 -6.71
C LEU A 95 0.67 5.81 -8.04
N ALA A 96 -0.36 4.96 -8.08
CA ALA A 96 -0.78 4.29 -9.30
C ALA A 96 -1.20 5.29 -10.39
N LEU A 97 -2.02 6.27 -10.04
CA LEU A 97 -2.44 7.33 -10.97
C LEU A 97 -1.25 8.19 -11.41
N TRP A 98 -0.35 8.55 -10.49
CA TRP A 98 0.86 9.29 -10.83
C TRP A 98 1.70 8.50 -11.83
N PHE A 99 1.92 7.21 -11.58
CA PHE A 99 2.65 6.35 -12.51
C PHE A 99 2.01 6.34 -13.91
N VAL A 100 0.69 6.18 -13.97
CA VAL A 100 -0.05 6.14 -15.24
C VAL A 100 -0.05 7.49 -15.96
N LEU A 101 -0.21 8.60 -15.25
CA LEU A 101 -0.34 9.91 -15.88
C LEU A 101 1.01 10.51 -16.30
N ILE A 102 2.07 10.25 -15.54
CA ILE A 102 3.37 10.90 -15.74
C ILE A 102 4.34 9.99 -16.48
N PHE A 103 4.43 8.71 -16.14
CA PHE A 103 5.44 7.82 -16.71
C PHE A 103 4.93 6.98 -17.87
N MET A 104 3.65 6.58 -17.89
CA MET A 104 3.16 5.76 -19.01
C MET A 104 3.22 6.42 -20.39
N PRO A 105 3.01 7.74 -20.55
CA PRO A 105 3.19 8.40 -21.84
C PRO A 105 4.61 8.30 -22.40
N GLU A 106 5.62 8.13 -21.54
CA GLU A 106 7.03 7.98 -21.93
C GLU A 106 7.44 6.51 -22.11
N LEU A 107 6.86 5.58 -21.35
CA LEU A 107 7.33 4.18 -21.25
C LEU A 107 6.58 3.17 -22.14
N ASP A 108 5.42 3.56 -22.66
CA ASP A 108 4.45 2.68 -23.34
C ASP A 108 3.95 1.48 -22.52
N TRP A 109 2.80 0.94 -22.93
CA TRP A 109 2.23 -0.25 -22.31
C TRP A 109 3.02 -1.51 -22.68
N ASN A 110 3.67 -2.10 -21.68
CA ASN A 110 4.44 -3.33 -21.85
C ASN A 110 4.35 -4.20 -20.58
N LYS A 111 4.89 -5.42 -20.64
CA LYS A 111 4.79 -6.38 -19.52
C LYS A 111 5.44 -5.86 -18.24
N ARG A 112 6.52 -5.08 -18.33
CA ARG A 112 7.24 -4.53 -17.16
C ARG A 112 6.47 -3.39 -16.52
N THR A 113 5.86 -2.52 -17.32
CA THR A 113 5.05 -1.40 -16.82
C THR A 113 3.72 -1.87 -16.23
N ILE A 114 3.09 -2.87 -16.84
CA ILE A 114 1.92 -3.56 -16.26
C ILE A 114 2.29 -4.26 -14.96
N PHE A 115 3.42 -4.98 -14.92
CA PHE A 115 3.89 -5.61 -13.70
C PHE A 115 4.11 -4.58 -12.60
N HIS A 116 4.77 -3.47 -12.91
CA HIS A 116 4.99 -2.39 -11.95
C HIS A 116 3.66 -1.87 -11.38
N LEU A 117 2.71 -1.49 -12.25
CA LEU A 117 1.43 -0.94 -11.82
C LEU A 117 0.61 -1.94 -10.99
N VAL A 118 0.50 -3.18 -11.45
CA VAL A 118 -0.37 -4.19 -10.83
C VAL A 118 0.25 -4.75 -9.56
N PHE A 119 1.49 -5.23 -9.61
CA PHE A 119 2.12 -5.91 -8.47
C PHE A 119 2.64 -4.94 -7.41
N ASN A 120 3.12 -3.75 -7.80
CA ASN A 120 3.62 -2.81 -6.81
C ASN A 120 2.49 -1.99 -6.17
N GLU A 121 1.46 -1.63 -6.94
CA GLU A 121 0.41 -0.73 -6.46
C GLU A 121 -0.96 -1.40 -6.30
N LEU A 122 -1.57 -1.91 -7.37
CA LEU A 122 -2.99 -2.28 -7.36
C LEU A 122 -3.32 -3.51 -6.50
N ILE A 123 -2.49 -4.56 -6.54
CA ILE A 123 -2.78 -5.81 -5.81
C ILE A 123 -2.83 -5.59 -4.29
N TRP A 124 -2.07 -4.62 -3.77
CA TRP A 124 -2.00 -4.30 -2.35
C TRP A 124 -3.23 -3.54 -1.84
N LEU A 125 -4.02 -2.93 -2.73
CA LEU A 125 -5.28 -2.28 -2.35
C LEU A 125 -6.29 -3.29 -1.79
N ILE A 126 -6.29 -4.53 -2.29
CA ILE A 126 -7.20 -5.59 -1.85
C ILE A 126 -6.99 -5.91 -0.36
N PRO A 127 -5.79 -6.36 0.08
CA PRO A 127 -5.56 -6.66 1.48
C PRO A 127 -5.70 -5.43 2.38
N LEU A 128 -5.22 -4.27 1.95
CA LEU A 128 -5.36 -3.03 2.74
C LEU A 128 -6.83 -2.68 2.99
N SER A 129 -7.68 -2.81 1.97
CA SER A 129 -9.12 -2.54 2.10
C SER A 129 -9.79 -3.51 3.07
N ILE A 130 -9.49 -4.82 2.97
CA ILE A 130 -10.01 -5.84 3.90
C ILE A 130 -9.59 -5.51 5.34
N ILE A 131 -8.33 -5.16 5.54
CA ILE A 131 -7.79 -4.83 6.86
C ILE A 131 -8.44 -3.56 7.42
N PHE A 132 -8.64 -2.54 6.60
CA PHE A 132 -9.31 -1.30 6.99
C PHE A 132 -10.78 -1.52 7.39
N LEU A 133 -11.52 -2.33 6.62
CA LEU A 133 -12.88 -2.70 6.96
C LEU A 133 -12.92 -3.45 8.30
N ARG A 134 -12.02 -4.42 8.49
CA ARG A 134 -11.93 -5.18 9.74
C ARG A 134 -11.57 -4.28 10.93
N SER A 135 -10.60 -3.38 10.79
CA SER A 135 -10.22 -2.46 11.87
C SER A 135 -11.38 -1.56 12.27
N THR A 136 -12.18 -1.11 11.31
CA THR A 136 -13.38 -0.30 11.54
C THR A 136 -14.48 -1.09 12.24
N GLN A 137 -14.74 -2.34 11.82
CA GLN A 137 -15.72 -3.22 12.48
C GLN A 137 -15.36 -3.47 13.96
N VAL A 138 -14.11 -3.84 14.21
CA VAL A 138 -13.61 -4.10 15.58
C VAL A 138 -13.71 -2.85 16.44
N LYS A 139 -13.33 -1.69 15.90
CA LYS A 139 -13.39 -0.42 16.63
C LYS A 139 -14.82 -0.02 16.99
N LYS A 140 -15.76 -0.11 16.05
CA LYS A 140 -17.18 0.16 16.29
C LYS A 140 -17.75 -0.74 17.40
N TYR A 141 -17.40 -2.01 17.41
CA TYR A 141 -17.82 -2.95 18.45
C TYR A 141 -17.25 -2.63 19.83
N ILE A 142 -15.98 -2.22 19.91
CA ILE A 142 -15.37 -1.80 21.19
C ILE A 142 -16.05 -0.54 21.72
N ASP A 143 -16.37 0.40 20.84
CA ASP A 143 -17.00 1.67 21.21
C ASP A 143 -18.45 1.45 21.68
N SER A 144 -19.23 0.59 21.02
CA SER A 144 -20.61 0.29 21.43
C SER A 144 -20.72 -0.36 22.82
N ARG A 145 -19.68 -1.08 23.26
CA ARG A 145 -19.63 -1.70 24.61
C ARG A 145 -19.16 -0.77 25.72
N LYS A 146 -18.59 0.39 25.38
CA LYS A 146 -18.23 1.42 26.38
C LYS A 146 -19.41 2.32 26.74
N GLU A 147 -20.43 2.32 25.90
CA GLU A 147 -21.66 3.10 26.06
C GLU A 147 -22.76 2.33 26.81
N GLU A 148 -22.59 1.00 26.97
CA GLU A 148 -23.37 0.12 27.86
C GLU A 148 -22.81 0.15 29.30
#